data_AF-A0A9P6YYS9-F1
#
_entry.id   AF-A0A9P6YYS9-F1
#
_cell.length_a   1.000
_cell.length_b   1.000
_cell.length_c   1.000
_cell.angle_alpha   90.00
_cell.angle_beta   90.00
_cell.angle_gamma   90.00
#
_symmetry.space_group_name_H-M   'P 1'
#
loop_
_entity.id
_entity.type
_entity.pdbx_description
1 polymer ?
#
loop_
_entity_poly.entity_id
_entity_poly.type
_entity_poly.pdbx_seq_one_letter_code
_entity_poly.pdbx_strand_id
1 'polypeptide(L)'
;MLTQISAKYIAHSHTICAYTAFFLALIVGCYTHYEKIVTNEYFGYPQEWIPSVSATTGDRYPARAIFQIFIALTSGPRFALVFLWYLLTHNKFLLWVGLLRTVSCGGWVYITSTDDHATHDIAMVIYVLSTLPWMLSVLYVDCQHSLALKRRRVLTLLFFGTLIPMIYFFIQHKVHHVPGAYTVYAFFEWSLIVYDVGFDALAYYEFENFDLKIGPRLVKDIV
;
A
#
# COMPACT_ATOMS: atom_id res chain seq x y z
N MET A 1 -8.71 -30.87 -17.82
CA MET A 1 -8.87 -30.76 -16.35
C MET A 1 -9.25 -29.31 -16.04
N LEU A 2 -10.45 -29.06 -15.50
CA LEU A 2 -10.85 -27.73 -15.02
C LEU A 2 -10.28 -27.56 -13.61
N THR A 3 -9.31 -26.67 -13.44
CA THR A 3 -8.84 -26.28 -12.10
C THR A 3 -9.64 -25.05 -11.65
N GLN A 4 -10.20 -25.13 -10.44
CA GLN A 4 -10.95 -24.03 -9.83
C GLN A 4 -10.16 -23.55 -8.61
N ILE A 5 -9.89 -22.25 -8.56
CA ILE A 5 -9.16 -21.62 -7.46
C ILE A 5 -10.00 -20.44 -6.97
N SER A 6 -10.27 -20.39 -5.67
CA SER A 6 -11.00 -19.26 -5.09
C SER A 6 -10.22 -17.95 -5.28
N ALA A 7 -10.91 -16.90 -5.70
CA ALA A 7 -10.33 -15.58 -5.92
C ALA A 7 -9.77 -14.95 -4.61
N LYS A 8 -10.17 -15.45 -3.44
CA LYS A 8 -9.70 -14.98 -2.13
C LYS A 8 -8.18 -15.08 -1.95
N TYR A 9 -7.53 -16.03 -2.63
CA TYR A 9 -6.07 -16.16 -2.60
C TYR A 9 -5.35 -14.96 -3.24
N ILE A 10 -6.00 -14.19 -4.11
CA ILE A 10 -5.44 -12.94 -4.65
C ILE A 10 -5.34 -11.88 -3.55
N ALA A 11 -6.40 -11.70 -2.76
CA ALA A 11 -6.40 -10.78 -1.63
C ALA A 11 -5.35 -11.18 -0.57
N HIS A 12 -5.24 -12.48 -0.27
CA HIS A 12 -4.20 -12.98 0.64
C HIS A 12 -2.78 -12.76 0.09
N SER A 13 -2.54 -13.09 -1.18
CA SER A 13 -1.22 -12.93 -1.80
C SER A 13 -0.78 -11.47 -1.81
N HIS A 14 -1.69 -10.55 -2.15
CA HIS A 14 -1.46 -9.11 -2.05
C HIS A 14 -1.06 -8.70 -0.63
N THR A 15 -1.89 -9.07 0.35
CA THR A 15 -1.73 -8.66 1.75
C THR A 15 -0.44 -9.19 2.36
N ILE A 16 -0.15 -10.48 2.15
CA ILE A 16 1.04 -11.14 2.68
C ILE A 16 2.30 -10.54 2.04
N CYS A 17 2.34 -10.39 0.72
CA CYS A 17 3.51 -9.84 0.05
C CYS A 17 3.74 -8.36 0.45
N ALA A 18 2.67 -7.55 0.52
CA ALA A 18 2.77 -6.15 0.90
C ALA A 18 3.30 -5.97 2.33
N TYR A 19 2.67 -6.63 3.32
CA TYR A 19 3.14 -6.53 4.70
C TYR A 19 4.56 -7.10 4.86
N THR A 20 4.86 -8.20 4.19
CA THR A 20 6.22 -8.77 4.22
C THR A 20 7.24 -7.79 3.65
N ALA A 21 6.93 -7.07 2.56
CA ALA A 21 7.80 -6.04 2.01
C ALA A 21 8.15 -4.97 3.07
N PHE A 22 7.12 -4.38 3.66
CA PHE A 22 7.26 -3.28 4.61
C PHE A 22 7.95 -3.70 5.92
N PHE A 23 7.51 -4.80 6.54
CA PHE A 23 8.06 -5.25 7.81
C PHE A 23 9.48 -5.82 7.67
N LEU A 24 9.79 -6.58 6.62
CA LEU A 24 11.15 -7.04 6.40
C LEU A 24 12.10 -5.88 6.10
N ALA A 25 11.67 -4.90 5.30
CA ALA A 25 12.46 -3.70 5.07
C ALA A 25 12.77 -2.95 6.38
N LEU A 26 11.78 -2.81 7.26
CA LEU A 26 11.97 -2.21 8.57
C LEU A 26 12.91 -3.01 9.46
N ILE A 27 12.71 -4.31 9.60
CA ILE A 27 13.58 -5.18 10.42
C ILE A 27 15.02 -5.14 9.91
N VAL A 28 15.22 -5.32 8.61
CA VAL A 28 16.55 -5.35 7.99
C VAL A 28 17.18 -3.96 8.02
N GLY A 29 16.41 -2.90 7.78
CA GLY A 29 16.87 -1.51 7.87
C GLY A 29 17.35 -1.17 9.27
N CYS A 30 16.56 -1.49 10.30
CA CYS A 30 16.96 -1.32 11.69
C CYS A 30 18.16 -2.21 12.06
N TYR A 31 18.27 -3.42 11.54
CA TYR A 31 19.41 -4.28 11.86
C TYR A 31 20.73 -3.79 11.22
N THR A 32 20.67 -3.25 10.01
CA THR A 32 21.87 -2.94 9.22
C THR A 32 22.28 -1.47 9.26
N HIS A 33 21.31 -0.55 9.39
CA HIS A 33 21.53 0.88 9.15
C HIS A 33 20.72 1.78 10.10
N TYR A 34 20.34 1.31 11.29
CA TYR A 34 19.44 2.02 12.22
C TYR A 34 19.69 3.52 12.33
N GLU A 35 20.87 3.93 12.82
CA GLU A 35 21.18 5.35 13.03
C GLU A 35 21.06 6.18 11.74
N LYS A 36 21.36 5.58 10.58
CA LYS A 36 21.29 6.27 9.29
C LYS A 36 19.86 6.46 8.80
N ILE A 37 18.95 5.52 9.08
CA ILE A 37 17.55 5.59 8.62
C ILE A 37 16.65 6.40 9.56
N VAL A 38 17.05 6.55 10.84
CA VAL A 38 16.35 7.44 11.78
C VAL A 38 16.84 8.89 11.71
N THR A 39 18.01 9.13 11.11
CA THR A 39 18.54 10.48 10.95
C THR A 39 17.78 11.25 9.88
N ASN A 40 17.36 12.47 10.21
CA ASN A 40 16.78 13.44 9.28
C ASN A 40 17.77 14.59 9.00
N GLU A 41 17.32 15.65 8.32
CA GLU A 41 18.15 16.80 7.94
C GLU A 41 18.76 17.57 9.14
N TYR A 42 18.14 17.50 10.31
CA TYR A 42 18.47 18.32 11.48
C TYR A 42 18.91 17.50 12.70
N PHE A 43 18.32 16.31 12.90
CA PHE A 43 18.50 15.49 14.09
C PHE A 43 18.69 14.01 13.74
N GLY A 44 19.32 13.28 14.65
CA GLY A 44 19.44 11.83 14.60
C GLY A 44 19.12 11.19 15.95
N TYR A 45 19.56 9.96 16.13
CA TYR A 45 19.47 9.29 17.43
C TYR A 45 20.28 10.06 18.50
N PRO A 46 19.77 10.27 19.73
CA PRO A 46 18.59 9.65 20.34
C PRO A 46 17.27 10.44 20.21
N GLN A 47 17.27 11.65 19.63
CA GLN A 47 16.05 12.44 19.48
C GLN A 47 15.08 11.78 18.49
N GLU A 48 15.63 11.19 17.44
CA GLU A 48 14.90 10.44 16.43
C GLU A 48 15.16 8.94 16.53
N TRP A 49 14.10 8.14 16.54
CA TRP A 49 14.19 6.70 16.84
C TRP A 49 13.19 5.83 16.06
N ILE A 50 12.19 6.40 15.38
CA ILE A 50 11.40 5.67 14.35
C ILE A 50 11.80 6.20 12.98
N PRO A 51 12.29 5.34 12.06
CA PRO A 51 12.63 5.77 10.71
C PRO A 51 11.36 5.99 9.88
N SER A 52 11.36 6.98 8.98
CA SER A 52 10.27 7.17 8.01
C SER A 52 10.13 5.98 7.07
N VAL A 53 8.96 5.86 6.43
CA VAL A 53 8.72 4.81 5.43
C VAL A 53 9.69 4.98 4.25
N SER A 54 9.88 6.20 3.76
CA SER A 54 10.79 6.47 2.64
C SER A 54 12.24 6.15 2.98
N ALA A 55 12.75 6.55 4.16
CA ALA A 55 14.12 6.24 4.55
C ALA A 55 14.36 4.73 4.71
N THR A 56 13.36 4.02 5.26
CA THR A 56 13.44 2.56 5.46
C THR A 56 13.44 1.78 4.15
N THR A 57 12.67 2.24 3.17
CA THR A 57 12.41 1.49 1.94
C THR A 57 13.28 1.92 0.76
N GLY A 58 13.77 3.15 0.73
CA GLY A 58 14.43 3.75 -0.42
C GLY A 58 15.93 3.93 -0.31
N ASP A 59 16.49 4.07 0.90
CA ASP A 59 17.83 4.67 1.01
C ASP A 59 18.98 3.67 0.83
N ARG A 60 18.87 2.45 1.36
CA ARG A 60 20.05 1.58 1.56
C ARG A 60 19.82 0.10 1.27
N TYR A 61 20.83 -0.50 0.64
CA TYR A 61 20.98 -1.97 0.59
C TYR A 61 21.31 -2.51 1.99
N PRO A 62 20.80 -3.68 2.41
CA PRO A 62 19.93 -4.61 1.66
C PRO A 62 18.43 -4.37 1.79
N ALA A 63 17.98 -3.51 2.72
CA ALA A 63 16.56 -3.27 3.00
C ALA A 63 15.78 -2.81 1.74
N ARG A 64 16.32 -1.86 0.98
CA ARG A 64 15.75 -1.38 -0.30
C ARG A 64 15.51 -2.51 -1.29
N ALA A 65 16.50 -3.37 -1.51
CA ALA A 65 16.40 -4.45 -2.49
C ALA A 65 15.34 -5.48 -2.08
N ILE A 66 15.31 -5.85 -0.79
CA ILE A 66 14.31 -6.77 -0.25
C ILE A 66 12.90 -6.17 -0.40
N PHE A 67 12.73 -4.90 -0.05
CA PHE A 67 11.47 -4.18 -0.21
C PHE A 67 10.98 -4.23 -1.66
N GLN A 68 11.83 -3.81 -2.61
CA GLN A 68 11.48 -3.76 -4.03
C GLN A 68 11.13 -5.13 -4.61
N ILE A 69 11.83 -6.20 -4.20
CA ILE A 69 11.51 -7.57 -4.61
C ILE A 69 10.10 -7.97 -4.13
N PHE A 70 9.76 -7.74 -2.86
CA PHE A 70 8.44 -8.10 -2.35
C PHE A 70 7.33 -7.21 -2.91
N ILE A 71 7.60 -5.93 -3.23
CA ILE A 71 6.63 -5.10 -3.95
C ILE A 71 6.45 -5.58 -5.40
N ALA A 72 7.51 -6.02 -6.08
CA ALA A 72 7.39 -6.66 -7.39
C ALA A 72 6.46 -7.89 -7.33
N LEU A 73 6.63 -8.74 -6.32
CA LEU A 73 5.73 -9.89 -6.08
C LEU A 73 4.30 -9.45 -5.74
N THR A 74 4.12 -8.34 -5.03
CA THR A 74 2.81 -7.76 -4.68
C THR A 74 2.08 -7.22 -5.92
N SER A 75 2.81 -6.75 -6.93
CA SER A 75 2.23 -6.10 -8.12
C SER A 75 1.25 -6.99 -8.89
N GLY A 76 1.57 -8.28 -9.09
CA GLY A 76 0.69 -9.24 -9.77
C GLY A 76 -0.67 -9.39 -9.07
N PRO A 77 -0.70 -9.80 -7.78
CA PRO A 77 -1.90 -9.83 -6.97
C PRO A 77 -2.63 -8.48 -6.92
N ARG A 78 -1.90 -7.35 -6.91
CA ARG A 78 -2.51 -6.01 -6.91
C ARG A 78 -3.31 -5.75 -8.18
N PHE A 79 -2.73 -5.97 -9.36
CA PHE A 79 -3.45 -5.79 -10.62
C PHE A 79 -4.62 -6.76 -10.74
N ALA A 80 -4.45 -8.01 -10.29
CA ALA A 80 -5.53 -8.99 -10.25
C ALA A 80 -6.67 -8.54 -9.32
N LEU A 81 -6.37 -7.99 -8.14
CA LEU A 81 -7.36 -7.46 -7.20
C LEU A 81 -8.16 -6.31 -7.82
N VAL A 82 -7.49 -5.35 -8.46
CA VAL A 82 -8.15 -4.23 -9.16
C VAL A 82 -9.05 -4.74 -10.28
N PHE A 83 -8.57 -5.71 -11.06
CA PHE A 83 -9.34 -6.29 -12.15
C PHE A 83 -10.55 -7.11 -11.65
N LEU A 84 -10.41 -7.86 -10.56
CA LEU A 84 -11.54 -8.56 -9.93
C LEU A 84 -12.60 -7.56 -9.46
N TRP A 85 -12.22 -6.48 -8.80
CA TRP A 85 -13.16 -5.42 -8.45
C TRP A 85 -13.89 -4.86 -9.68
N TYR A 86 -13.20 -4.68 -10.79
CA TYR A 86 -13.85 -4.29 -12.05
C TYR A 86 -14.83 -5.36 -12.55
N LEU A 87 -14.48 -6.64 -12.53
CA LEU A 87 -15.37 -7.72 -12.96
C LEU A 87 -16.62 -7.85 -12.09
N LEU A 88 -16.50 -7.61 -10.78
CA LEU A 88 -17.61 -7.69 -9.83
C LEU A 88 -18.59 -6.54 -9.97
N THR A 89 -18.10 -5.37 -10.32
CA THR A 89 -18.86 -4.11 -10.22
C THR A 89 -19.16 -3.48 -11.58
N HIS A 90 -18.44 -3.92 -12.63
CA HIS A 90 -18.35 -3.28 -13.94
C HIS A 90 -18.03 -1.77 -13.89
N ASN A 91 -17.47 -1.30 -12.76
CA ASN A 91 -17.19 0.11 -12.52
C ASN A 91 -15.84 0.52 -13.13
N LYS A 92 -15.88 1.20 -14.27
CA LYS A 92 -14.68 1.70 -14.96
C LYS A 92 -13.91 2.75 -14.15
N PHE A 93 -14.59 3.56 -13.34
CA PHE A 93 -13.94 4.55 -12.49
C PHE A 93 -13.05 3.86 -11.44
N LEU A 94 -13.60 2.84 -10.77
CA LEU A 94 -12.85 2.04 -9.81
C LEU A 94 -11.62 1.36 -10.45
N LEU A 95 -11.78 0.83 -11.67
CA LEU A 95 -10.67 0.26 -12.45
C LEU A 95 -9.55 1.29 -12.67
N TRP A 96 -9.88 2.45 -13.24
CA TRP A 96 -8.88 3.45 -13.59
C TRP A 96 -8.19 4.05 -12.36
N VAL A 97 -8.94 4.34 -11.30
CA VAL A 97 -8.37 4.81 -10.03
C VAL A 97 -7.46 3.75 -9.42
N GLY A 98 -7.87 2.47 -9.43
CA GLY A 98 -7.05 1.36 -8.95
C GLY A 98 -5.76 1.18 -9.74
N LEU A 99 -5.80 1.32 -11.07
CA LEU A 99 -4.63 1.27 -11.93
C LEU A 99 -3.70 2.46 -11.69
N LEU A 100 -4.23 3.69 -11.63
CA LEU A 100 -3.46 4.89 -11.34
C LEU A 100 -2.72 4.75 -10.00
N ARG A 101 -3.43 4.33 -8.95
CA ARG A 101 -2.87 4.09 -7.63
C ARG A 101 -1.80 2.99 -7.64
N THR A 102 -1.98 1.94 -8.45
CA THR A 102 -1.01 0.85 -8.53
C THR A 102 0.28 1.30 -9.23
N VAL A 103 0.16 2.07 -10.32
CA VAL A 103 1.32 2.60 -11.06
C VAL A 103 2.05 3.66 -10.25
N SER A 104 1.32 4.57 -9.58
CA SER A 104 1.95 5.58 -8.72
C SER A 104 2.66 4.97 -7.52
N CYS A 105 2.17 3.84 -6.99
CA CYS A 105 2.88 3.03 -5.99
C CYS A 105 4.24 2.57 -6.52
N GLY A 106 4.26 1.95 -7.71
CA GLY A 106 5.52 1.59 -8.38
C GLY A 106 6.44 2.79 -8.57
N GLY A 107 5.87 3.96 -8.91
CA GLY A 107 6.61 5.22 -9.05
C GLY A 107 7.43 5.55 -7.81
N TRP A 108 6.81 5.71 -6.64
CA TRP A 108 7.54 6.11 -5.43
C TRP A 108 8.38 4.97 -4.82
N VAL A 109 8.06 3.71 -5.11
CA VAL A 109 8.84 2.54 -4.64
C VAL A 109 10.14 2.35 -5.42
N TYR A 110 10.09 2.46 -6.75
CA TYR A 110 11.25 2.20 -7.61
C TYR A 110 12.08 3.45 -7.90
N ILE A 111 11.45 4.62 -7.92
CA ILE A 111 12.11 5.92 -7.94
C ILE A 111 12.16 6.39 -6.49
N THR A 112 13.27 6.03 -5.82
CA THR A 112 13.41 6.30 -4.39
C THR A 112 13.66 7.79 -4.15
N SER A 113 13.36 8.25 -2.94
CA SER A 113 13.64 9.63 -2.52
C SER A 113 15.12 10.00 -2.73
N THR A 114 16.03 9.05 -2.47
CA THR A 114 17.47 9.24 -2.68
C THR A 114 17.85 9.37 -4.16
N ASP A 115 17.12 8.75 -5.09
CA ASP A 115 17.46 8.79 -6.53
C ASP A 115 16.91 10.07 -7.21
N ASP A 116 15.64 10.40 -6.96
CA ASP A 116 15.00 11.64 -7.45
C ASP A 116 13.81 12.01 -6.55
N HIS A 117 14.07 12.93 -5.62
CA HIS A 117 13.08 13.44 -4.67
C HIS A 117 11.82 13.98 -5.34
N ALA A 118 11.94 14.72 -6.46
CA ALA A 118 10.79 15.38 -7.07
C ALA A 118 9.81 14.36 -7.67
N THR A 119 10.34 13.38 -8.41
CA THR A 119 9.49 12.34 -9.01
C THR A 119 8.92 11.40 -7.94
N HIS A 120 9.70 11.08 -6.91
CA HIS A 120 9.24 10.30 -5.75
C HIS A 120 8.02 10.96 -5.08
N ASP A 121 8.13 12.25 -4.74
CA ASP A 121 7.08 12.99 -4.05
C ASP A 121 5.82 13.14 -4.92
N ILE A 122 5.98 13.43 -6.22
CA ILE A 122 4.84 13.50 -7.15
C ILE A 122 4.11 12.15 -7.20
N ALA A 123 4.83 11.04 -7.32
CA ALA A 123 4.24 9.71 -7.35
C ALA A 123 3.53 9.37 -6.03
N MET A 124 4.12 9.72 -4.88
CA MET A 124 3.51 9.54 -3.56
C MET A 124 2.24 10.39 -3.39
N VAL A 125 2.25 11.66 -3.81
CA VAL A 125 1.05 12.53 -3.75
C VAL A 125 -0.07 11.96 -4.63
N ILE A 126 0.24 11.53 -5.86
CA ILE A 126 -0.74 10.88 -6.74
C ILE A 126 -1.31 9.61 -6.08
N TYR A 127 -0.46 8.81 -5.42
CA TYR A 127 -0.88 7.63 -4.67
C TYR A 127 -1.85 7.97 -3.54
N VAL A 128 -1.50 8.92 -2.66
CA VAL A 128 -2.34 9.32 -1.53
C VAL A 128 -3.65 9.95 -2.00
N LEU A 129 -3.61 10.85 -2.99
CA LEU A 129 -4.81 11.48 -3.54
C LEU A 129 -5.73 10.48 -4.23
N SER A 130 -5.19 9.47 -4.93
CA SER A 130 -5.98 8.40 -5.53
C SER A 130 -6.49 7.36 -4.53
N THR A 131 -5.96 7.35 -3.30
CA THR A 131 -6.41 6.43 -2.24
C THR A 131 -7.82 6.78 -1.73
N LEU A 132 -8.17 8.07 -1.64
CA LEU A 132 -9.53 8.49 -1.26
C LEU A 132 -10.62 8.01 -2.23
N PRO A 133 -10.55 8.32 -3.55
CA PRO A 133 -11.54 7.83 -4.49
C PRO A 133 -11.53 6.31 -4.59
N TRP A 134 -10.39 5.64 -4.40
CA TRP A 134 -10.35 4.17 -4.30
C TRP A 134 -11.19 3.66 -3.13
N MET A 135 -10.88 4.09 -1.91
CA MET A 135 -11.54 3.61 -0.70
C MET A 135 -13.04 3.93 -0.70
N LEU A 136 -13.42 5.15 -1.11
CA LEU A 136 -14.83 5.55 -1.21
C LEU A 136 -15.58 4.75 -2.29
N SER A 137 -14.95 4.48 -3.44
CA SER A 137 -15.58 3.69 -4.50
C SER A 137 -15.79 2.25 -4.06
N VAL A 138 -14.82 1.64 -3.38
CA VAL A 138 -14.98 0.28 -2.83
C VAL A 138 -16.07 0.26 -1.76
N LEU A 139 -16.09 1.23 -0.85
CA LEU A 139 -17.14 1.36 0.17
C LEU A 139 -18.55 1.55 -0.41
N TYR A 140 -18.65 2.24 -1.55
CA TYR A 140 -19.93 2.45 -2.23
C TYR A 140 -20.47 1.16 -2.85
N VAL A 141 -19.58 0.30 -3.37
CA VAL A 141 -20.00 -0.94 -4.04
C VAL A 141 -20.01 -2.17 -3.10
N ASP A 142 -19.29 -2.13 -1.97
CA ASP A 142 -19.33 -3.17 -0.94
C ASP A 142 -20.72 -3.22 -0.28
N CYS A 143 -21.53 -4.18 -0.69
CA CYS A 143 -22.92 -4.35 -0.24
C CYS A 143 -23.20 -5.71 0.42
N GLN A 144 -22.27 -6.65 0.37
CA GLN A 144 -22.57 -8.05 0.71
C GLN A 144 -22.22 -8.42 2.17
N HIS A 145 -21.18 -7.81 2.75
CA HIS A 145 -20.69 -8.22 4.08
C HIS A 145 -20.66 -7.06 5.08
N SER A 146 -21.63 -7.07 6.00
CA SER A 146 -21.80 -6.01 7.02
C SER A 146 -20.57 -5.81 7.92
N LEU A 147 -19.81 -6.87 8.19
CA LEU A 147 -18.56 -6.79 8.96
C LEU A 147 -17.42 -6.16 8.16
N ALA A 148 -17.25 -6.55 6.89
CA ALA A 148 -16.24 -6.01 5.99
C ALA A 148 -16.48 -4.50 5.81
N LEU A 149 -17.72 -4.11 5.53
CA LEU A 149 -18.13 -2.72 5.38
C LEU A 149 -17.83 -1.87 6.63
N LYS A 150 -18.17 -2.38 7.83
CA LYS A 150 -17.85 -1.70 9.10
C LYS A 150 -16.36 -1.50 9.27
N ARG A 151 -15.55 -2.54 9.01
CA ARG A 151 -14.09 -2.48 9.13
C ARG A 151 -13.46 -1.53 8.11
N ARG A 152 -13.89 -1.59 6.84
CA ARG A 152 -13.46 -0.67 5.77
C ARG A 152 -13.73 0.78 6.16
N ARG A 153 -14.93 1.10 6.68
CA ARG A 153 -15.27 2.46 7.14
C ARG A 153 -14.32 2.94 8.24
N VAL A 154 -14.06 2.09 9.23
CA VAL A 154 -13.10 2.41 10.30
C VAL A 154 -11.71 2.66 9.73
N LEU A 155 -11.21 1.78 8.84
CA LEU A 155 -9.88 1.93 8.24
C LEU A 155 -9.78 3.20 7.38
N THR A 156 -10.81 3.55 6.61
CA THR A 156 -10.85 4.80 5.85
C THR A 156 -10.84 6.01 6.78
N LEU A 157 -11.64 6.01 7.85
CA LEU A 157 -11.64 7.09 8.85
C LEU A 157 -10.28 7.20 9.55
N LEU A 158 -9.64 6.08 9.90
CA LEU A 158 -8.31 6.05 10.49
C LEU A 158 -7.25 6.59 9.51
N PHE A 159 -7.29 6.18 8.24
CA PHE A 159 -6.36 6.66 7.21
C PHE A 159 -6.43 8.18 7.06
N PHE A 160 -7.61 8.73 6.76
CA PHE A 160 -7.76 10.18 6.55
C PHE A 160 -7.68 10.98 7.86
N GLY A 161 -8.12 10.41 8.98
CA GLY A 161 -7.96 11.02 10.30
C GLY A 161 -6.50 11.14 10.71
N THR A 162 -5.67 10.14 10.36
CA THR A 162 -4.23 10.12 10.67
C THR A 162 -3.43 11.09 9.81
N LEU A 163 -3.90 11.45 8.61
CA LEU A 163 -3.23 12.47 7.78
C LEU A 163 -3.14 13.83 8.48
N ILE A 164 -4.12 14.20 9.29
CA ILE A 164 -4.14 15.49 10.00
C ILE A 164 -2.95 15.63 10.97
N PRO A 165 -2.78 14.75 11.98
CA PRO A 165 -1.62 14.83 12.86
C PRO A 165 -0.31 14.54 12.12
N MET A 166 -0.31 13.69 11.09
CA MET A 166 0.88 13.47 10.27
C MET A 166 1.38 14.78 9.63
N ILE A 167 0.50 15.54 8.97
CA ILE A 167 0.84 16.83 8.37
C ILE A 167 1.29 17.83 9.44
N TYR A 168 0.64 17.86 10.59
CA TYR A 168 1.07 18.72 11.70
C TYR A 168 2.53 18.43 12.12
N PHE A 169 2.87 17.16 12.37
CA PHE A 169 4.23 16.79 12.76
C PHE A 169 5.25 16.92 11.62
N PHE A 170 4.82 16.77 10.37
CA PHE A 170 5.65 17.12 9.21
C PHE A 170 6.08 18.59 9.23
N ILE A 171 5.14 19.51 9.50
CA ILE A 171 5.45 20.94 9.61
C ILE A 171 6.36 21.22 10.83
N GLN A 172 6.11 20.58 11.97
CA GLN A 172 6.97 20.71 13.15
C GLN A 172 8.40 20.26 12.86
N HIS A 173 8.57 19.18 12.10
CA HIS A 173 9.88 18.70 11.67
C HIS A 173 10.52 19.62 10.63
N LYS A 174 9.81 19.96 9.54
CA LYS A 174 10.39 20.64 8.36
C LYS A 174 10.53 22.15 8.48
N VAL A 175 9.65 22.81 9.22
CA VAL A 175 9.61 24.28 9.33
C VAL A 175 10.08 24.75 10.70
N HIS A 176 9.64 24.07 11.76
CA HIS A 176 9.94 24.48 13.14
C HIS A 176 11.15 23.75 13.74
N HIS A 177 11.68 22.73 13.06
CA HIS A 177 12.84 21.94 13.49
C HIS A 177 12.73 21.44 14.94
N VAL A 178 11.56 20.94 15.32
CA VAL A 178 11.31 20.40 16.66
C VAL A 178 11.94 19.00 16.79
N PRO A 179 12.83 18.75 17.78
CA PRO A 179 13.41 17.43 17.99
C PRO A 179 12.34 16.37 18.30
N GLY A 180 12.42 15.20 17.66
CA GLY A 180 11.49 14.09 17.86
C GLY A 180 10.18 14.21 17.07
N ALA A 181 9.93 15.35 16.41
CA ALA A 181 8.75 15.51 15.56
C ALA A 181 8.77 14.57 14.34
N TYR A 182 9.96 14.29 13.79
CA TYR A 182 10.12 13.39 12.66
C TYR A 182 9.75 11.95 13.01
N THR A 183 10.11 11.48 14.21
CA THR A 183 9.71 10.16 14.71
C THR A 183 8.20 10.02 14.85
N VAL A 184 7.51 11.04 15.37
CA VAL A 184 6.05 11.01 15.48
C VAL A 184 5.40 11.07 14.09
N TYR A 185 5.94 11.88 13.18
CA TYR A 185 5.55 11.88 11.77
C TYR A 185 5.70 10.49 11.13
N ALA A 186 6.87 9.86 11.28
CA ALA A 186 7.18 8.54 10.74
C ALA A 186 6.22 7.47 11.28
N PHE A 187 5.88 7.51 12.58
CA PHE A 187 4.87 6.63 13.15
C PHE A 187 3.51 6.72 12.44
N PHE A 188 3.08 7.93 12.08
CA PHE A 188 1.85 8.11 11.31
C PHE A 188 1.97 7.61 9.87
N GLU A 189 3.10 7.81 9.19
CA GLU A 189 3.34 7.20 7.87
C GLU A 189 3.19 5.68 7.90
N TRP A 190 3.84 5.01 8.87
CA TRP A 190 3.71 3.56 9.06
C TRP A 190 2.27 3.14 9.33
N SER A 191 1.54 3.93 10.12
CA SER A 191 0.12 3.69 10.39
C SER A 191 -0.72 3.73 9.11
N LEU A 192 -0.47 4.70 8.21
CA LEU A 192 -1.16 4.78 6.92
C LEU A 192 -0.94 3.51 6.08
N ILE A 193 0.28 3.00 6.01
CA ILE A 193 0.59 1.74 5.31
C ILE A 193 -0.23 0.59 5.89
N VAL A 194 -0.31 0.48 7.22
CA VAL A 194 -1.06 -0.58 7.90
C VAL A 194 -2.55 -0.51 7.53
N TYR A 195 -3.14 0.68 7.60
CA TYR A 195 -4.56 0.87 7.28
C TYR A 195 -4.87 0.60 5.82
N ASP A 196 -3.96 0.99 4.93
CA ASP A 196 -4.18 0.90 3.49
C ASP A 196 -4.10 -0.55 2.98
N VAL A 197 -3.04 -1.27 3.35
CA VAL A 197 -2.94 -2.71 3.04
C VAL A 197 -4.07 -3.48 3.73
N GLY A 198 -4.43 -3.09 4.95
CA GLY A 198 -5.53 -3.70 5.71
C GLY A 198 -6.90 -3.47 5.05
N PHE A 199 -7.11 -2.32 4.41
CA PHE A 199 -8.34 -2.03 3.68
C PHE A 199 -8.50 -2.97 2.48
N ASP A 200 -7.42 -3.15 1.72
CA ASP A 200 -7.43 -4.04 0.55
C ASP A 200 -7.48 -5.52 0.95
N ALA A 201 -6.95 -5.90 2.13
CA ALA A 201 -7.05 -7.25 2.67
C ALA A 201 -8.51 -7.70 2.90
N LEU A 202 -9.40 -6.76 3.21
CA LEU A 202 -10.82 -7.04 3.40
C LEU A 202 -11.51 -7.51 2.12
N ALA A 203 -10.92 -7.30 0.93
CA ALA A 203 -11.40 -7.84 -0.35
C ALA A 203 -11.53 -9.37 -0.35
N TYR A 204 -10.89 -10.05 0.60
CA TYR A 204 -11.10 -11.47 0.86
C TYR A 204 -12.59 -11.84 0.99
N TYR A 205 -13.38 -11.04 1.71
CA TYR A 205 -14.78 -11.38 1.99
C TYR A 205 -15.62 -11.41 0.72
N GLU A 206 -15.42 -10.44 -0.17
CA GLU A 206 -16.10 -10.38 -1.45
C GLU A 206 -15.57 -11.46 -2.39
N PHE A 207 -14.25 -11.70 -2.41
CA PHE A 207 -13.63 -12.66 -3.33
C PHE A 207 -13.80 -14.13 -2.93
N GLU A 208 -14.19 -14.43 -1.68
CA GLU A 208 -14.41 -15.81 -1.21
C GLU A 208 -15.52 -16.51 -1.99
N ASN A 209 -16.53 -15.76 -2.45
CA ASN A 209 -17.67 -16.31 -3.19
C ASN A 209 -17.41 -16.47 -4.70
N PHE A 210 -16.19 -16.22 -5.17
CA PHE A 210 -15.84 -16.29 -6.60
C PHE A 210 -14.72 -17.29 -6.86
N ASP A 211 -14.91 -18.07 -7.93
CA ASP A 211 -13.92 -19.03 -8.42
C ASP A 211 -13.33 -18.61 -9.76
N LEU A 212 -12.01 -18.64 -9.85
CA LEU A 212 -11.27 -18.55 -11.09
C LEU A 212 -11.19 -19.95 -11.69
N LYS A 213 -11.80 -20.13 -12.87
CA LYS A 213 -11.78 -21.39 -13.62
C LYS A 213 -10.74 -21.33 -14.72
N ILE A 214 -9.77 -22.23 -14.68
CA ILE A 214 -8.77 -22.40 -15.73
C ILE A 214 -9.05 -23.72 -16.43
N GLY A 215 -9.22 -23.67 -17.75
CA GLY A 215 -9.54 -24.83 -18.56
C GLY A 215 -9.31 -24.56 -20.04
N PRO A 216 -9.24 -25.62 -20.87
CA PRO A 216 -9.10 -25.48 -22.31
C PRO A 216 -10.28 -24.67 -22.85
N ARG A 217 -10.01 -23.79 -23.81
CA ARG A 217 -11.05 -23.06 -24.54
C ARG A 217 -11.88 -24.09 -25.29
N LEU A 218 -13.15 -24.26 -24.91
CA LEU A 218 -14.10 -25.04 -25.69
C LEU A 218 -14.33 -24.26 -26.99
N VAL A 219 -13.64 -24.65 -28.07
CA VAL A 219 -14.01 -24.23 -29.41
C VAL A 219 -15.39 -24.85 -29.63
N LYS A 220 -16.44 -24.02 -29.77
CA LYS A 220 -17.71 -24.53 -30.26
C LYS A 220 -17.45 -25.02 -31.67
N ASP A 221 -17.48 -26.34 -31.85
CA ASP A 221 -17.55 -26.92 -33.18
C ASP A 221 -18.77 -26.31 -33.89
N ILE A 222 -18.49 -25.59 -34.96
CA ILE A 222 -19.51 -25.11 -35.89
C ILE A 222 -19.94 -26.35 -36.67
N VAL A 223 -21.12 -26.86 -36.35
CA VAL A 223 -21.88 -27.79 -37.21
C VAL A 223 -23.26 -27.19 -37.42
#